data_AF-A0A353TF13-F1
#
_entry.id   AF-A0A353TF13-F1
#
_cell.length_a   1.000
_cell.length_b   1.000
_cell.length_c   1.000
_cell.angle_alpha   90.00
_cell.angle_beta   90.00
_cell.angle_gamma   90.00
#
_symmetry.space_group_name_H-M   'P 1'
#
loop_
_entity.id
_entity.type
_entity.pdbx_description
1 polymer ?
#
loop_
_entity_poly.entity_id
_entity_poly.type
_entity_poly.pdbx_seq_one_letter_code
_entity_poly.pdbx_strand_id
1 'polypeptide(L)' 'MSIISKEDGVQMRSISIDSNDGLFQGNIAVMLASTSMLEQLIKKLKAVKGVKSVSRLN' A
#
# COMPACT_ATOMS: atom_id res chain seq x y z
N MET A 1 3.30 14.82 1.58
CA MET A 1 3.31 14.00 0.33
C MET A 1 3.23 12.54 0.71
N SER A 2 2.29 11.79 0.11
CA SER A 2 2.00 10.38 0.39
C SER A 2 3.14 9.45 -0.05
N ILE A 3 3.34 8.32 0.66
CA ILE A 3 4.37 7.32 0.34
C ILE A 3 4.15 6.73 -1.05
N ILE A 4 2.91 6.38 -1.39
CA ILE A 4 2.59 5.74 -2.67
C ILE A 4 2.82 6.72 -3.84
N SER A 5 2.46 7.99 -3.66
CA SER A 5 2.59 9.03 -4.70
C SER A 5 4.03 9.46 -4.98
N LYS A 6 5.00 9.05 -4.16
CA LYS A 6 6.43 9.34 -4.35
C LYS A 6 7.21 8.22 -5.04
N GLU A 7 6.57 7.07 -5.25
CA GLU A 7 7.23 5.93 -5.89
C GLU A 7 7.12 6.06 -7.41
N ASP A 8 8.24 6.35 -8.07
CA ASP A 8 8.30 6.39 -9.52
C ASP A 8 7.91 5.03 -10.12
N GLY A 9 7.05 5.07 -11.14
CA GLY A 9 6.53 3.86 -11.78
C GLY A 9 5.44 3.12 -11.01
N VAL A 10 4.89 3.74 -9.95
CA VAL A 10 3.68 3.26 -9.27
C VAL A 10 2.49 4.13 -9.65
N GLN A 11 1.45 3.51 -10.22
CA GLN A 11 0.19 4.19 -10.52
C GLN A 11 -0.94 3.59 -9.69
N MET A 12 -1.66 4.43 -8.94
CA MET A 12 -2.83 3.96 -8.20
C MET A 12 -4.01 3.70 -9.13
N ARG A 13 -4.70 2.58 -8.90
CA ARG A 13 -5.89 2.16 -9.66
C ARG A 13 -7.16 2.34 -8.84
N SER A 14 -7.14 1.92 -7.58
CA SER A 14 -8.25 2.11 -6.64
C SER A 14 -7.76 1.99 -5.20
N ILE A 15 -8.53 2.59 -4.31
CA ILE A 15 -8.37 2.44 -2.86
C ILE A 15 -9.76 2.17 -2.29
N SER A 16 -9.86 1.11 -1.49
CA SER A 16 -11.03 0.83 -0.67
C SER A 16 -10.56 0.71 0.76
N ILE A 17 -11.05 1.58 1.64
CA ILE A 17 -10.72 1.57 3.07
C ILE A 17 -12.02 1.57 3.85
N ASP A 18 -12.08 0.70 4.83
CA ASP A 18 -13.11 0.62 5.85
C ASP A 18 -12.45 0.87 7.22
N SER A 19 -13.25 1.31 8.18
CA SER A 19 -12.77 1.56 9.54
C SER A 19 -13.79 1.08 10.56
N ASN A 20 -13.34 0.32 11.54
CA ASN A 20 -14.14 -0.08 12.68
C ASN A 20 -13.31 0.07 13.97
N ASP A 21 -13.87 0.75 14.97
CA ASP A 21 -13.27 0.95 16.29
C ASP A 21 -11.80 1.46 16.24
N GLY A 22 -11.55 2.46 15.38
CA GLY A 22 -10.22 3.05 15.20
C GLY A 22 -9.20 2.16 14.47
N LEU A 23 -9.59 0.96 14.03
CA LEU A 23 -8.81 0.14 13.12
C LEU A 23 -9.22 0.41 11.67
N PHE A 24 -8.23 0.75 10.85
CA PHE A 24 -8.40 0.92 9.42
C PHE A 24 -7.94 -0.34 8.70
N GLN A 25 -8.75 -0.80 7.76
CA GLN A 25 -8.47 -1.98 6.94
C GLN A 25 -8.95 -1.72 5.52
N GLY A 26 -8.20 -2.20 4.53
CA GLY A 26 -8.51 -1.86 3.16
C GLY A 26 -7.58 -2.48 2.16
N ASN A 27 -8.00 -2.40 0.90
CA ASN A 27 -7.26 -2.89 -0.25
C ASN A 27 -6.87 -1.72 -1.13
N ILE A 28 -5.64 -1.76 -1.64
CA ILE A 28 -5.11 -0.77 -2.57
C ILE A 28 -4.71 -1.53 -3.83
N ALA A 29 -5.31 -1.17 -4.96
CA ALA A 29 -4.89 -1.68 -6.25
C ALA A 29 -3.91 -0.70 -6.88
N VAL A 30 -2.74 -1.20 -7.28
CA VAL A 30 -1.70 -0.42 -7.95
C VAL A 30 -1.24 -1.14 -9.22
N MET A 31 -0.86 -0.35 -10.21
CA MET A 31 -0.12 -0.81 -11.38
C MET A 31 1.36 -0.52 -11.17
N LEU A 32 2.19 -1.52 -11.40
CA LEU A 32 3.63 -1.51 -11.13
C LEU A 32 4.36 -2.14 -12.31
N ALA A 33 5.58 -1.69 -12.59
CA ALA A 33 6.39 -2.24 -13.69
C ALA A 33 7.06 -3.58 -13.34
N SER A 34 7.26 -3.90 -12.05
CA SER A 34 7.89 -5.16 -11.62
C SER A 34 7.46 -5.59 -10.22
N THR A 35 7.65 -6.88 -9.91
CA THR A 35 7.42 -7.43 -8.56
C THR A 35 8.43 -6.93 -7.54
N SER A 36 9.65 -6.56 -7.95
CA SER A 36 10.64 -5.95 -7.04
C SER A 36 10.14 -4.62 -6.45
N MET A 37 9.47 -3.80 -7.26
CA MET A 37 8.85 -2.56 -6.79
C MET A 37 7.70 -2.81 -5.81
N LEU A 38 6.93 -3.88 -6.02
CA LEU A 38 5.89 -4.28 -5.08
C LEU A 38 6.48 -4.60 -3.70
N GLU A 39 7.56 -5.38 -3.66
CA GLU A 39 8.23 -5.73 -2.40
C GLU A 39 8.80 -4.49 -1.69
N GLN A 40 9.38 -3.55 -2.44
CA GLN A 40 9.85 -2.28 -1.89
C GLN A 40 8.71 -1.43 -1.31
N LEU A 41 7.59 -1.33 -2.03
CA LEU A 41 6.40 -0.61 -1.58
C LEU A 41 5.82 -1.25 -0.31
N ILE A 42 5.70 -2.58 -0.26
CA ILE A 42 5.24 -3.32 0.92
C ILE A 42 6.16 -3.05 2.12
N LYS A 43 7.49 -3.08 1.92
CA LYS A 43 8.46 -2.79 2.98
C LYS A 43 8.31 -1.37 3.53
N LYS A 44 8.12 -0.38 2.63
CA LYS A 44 7.90 1.02 3.02
C LYS A 44 6.59 1.20 3.79
N LEU A 45 5.50 0.57 3.34
CA LEU A 45 4.21 0.62 4.03
C LEU A 45 4.28 0.00 5.42
N LYS A 46 4.98 -1.14 5.58
CA LYS A 46 5.20 -1.77 6.90
C LYS A 46 6.02 -0.91 7.87
N ALA A 47 6.87 -0.02 7.36
CA ALA A 47 7.67 0.86 8.20
C ALA A 47 6.86 2.07 8.76
N VAL A 48 5.63 2.29 8.29
CA VAL A 48 4.78 3.38 8.75
C VAL A 48 4.25 3.06 10.15
N LYS A 49 4.46 3.99 11.09
CA LYS A 49 3.92 3.88 12.46
C LYS A 49 2.40 3.69 12.41
N GLY A 50 1.92 2.64 13.05
CA GLY A 50 0.49 2.30 13.12
C GLY A 50 0.01 1.28 12.08
N VAL A 51 0.84 0.94 11.08
CA VAL A 51 0.53 -0.17 10.17
C VAL A 51 0.79 -1.49 10.89
N LYS A 52 -0.26 -2.32 11.01
CA LYS A 52 -0.17 -3.62 11.67
C LYS A 52 0.33 -4.72 10.73
N SER A 53 -0.19 -4.75 9.51
CA SER A 53 0.17 -5.76 8.51
C SER A 53 -0.08 -5.24 7.09
N VAL A 54 0.69 -5.78 6.14
CA VAL A 54 0.55 -5.52 4.70
C VAL A 54 0.86 -6.82 3.98
N SER A 55 -0.03 -7.24 3.08
CA SER A 55 0.11 -8.43 2.23
C SER A 55 -0.33 -8.13 0.80
N ARG A 56 0.21 -8.90 -0.14
CA ARG A 56 -0.28 -8.92 -1.52
C ARG A 56 -1.53 -9.81 -1.58
N LEU A 57 -2.58 -9.32 -2.24
CA LEU A 57 -3.75 -10.13 -2.59
C LEU A 57 -3.42 -10.95 -3.85
N ASN A 58 -3.77 -12.25 -3.84
CA ASN A 58 -3.59 -13.17 -4.97
C ASN A 58 -4.84 -13.23 -5.84
#